data_AF-A0A0F0GLT4-F1
#
_entry.id   AF-A0A0F0GLT4-F1
#
_cell.length_a   1.000
_cell.length_b   1.000
_cell.length_c   1.000
_cell.angle_alpha   90.00
_cell.angle_beta   90.00
_cell.angle_gamma   90.00
#
_symmetry.space_group_name_H-M   'P 1'
#
loop_
_entity.id
_entity.type
_entity.pdbx_description
1 polymer ?
#
loop_
_entity_poly.entity_id
_entity_poly.type
_entity_poly.pdbx_seq_one_letter_code
_entity_poly.pdbx_strand_id
1 'polypeptide(L)'
;MLMTLESPSSIPGARRVARVAAAAGLVAALAATGAGPAFAATGADTPGTSPAVKSADQKLGSADVELLQEAKAKGEANVTVMVATAPGQTKQVADQLDAVKGASVGRTYDNLGYVRATLPTGQAEAALKAAAKLSSVHGIDLRHEIQLPNPRPDADRETATVKKTAAETYPAPDRNTPAKNPYNPSFETGAVDFVAKNPQADGRGVTIGIMDSGVDLGHPALQKTTTGERKIVDWVTATDPITDNDGTWRAQITPVTSAGGTFTAGGQSWKAPEGSFQWSRFSESITATGDMAGDVNRDGDTTDRFGMLYDAAAGTVRVDTDQDGDFTNNEPMKPYKDGYQIGYFG
;
A
#
# COMPACT_ATOMS: atom_id res chain seq x y z
N MET A 1 34.01 49.24 43.34
CA MET A 1 33.40 48.05 43.97
C MET A 1 33.01 47.13 42.81
N LEU A 2 33.88 46.41 42.11
CA LEU A 2 34.88 45.37 42.47
C LEU A 2 34.32 44.18 43.27
N MET A 3 34.48 42.99 42.65
CA MET A 3 34.43 41.61 43.18
C MET A 3 33.03 41.02 43.47
N THR A 4 32.68 39.77 43.14
CA THR A 4 33.43 38.59 42.63
C THR A 4 32.45 37.53 42.14
N LEU A 5 32.88 36.75 41.14
CA LEU A 5 32.36 35.42 40.78
C LEU A 5 32.61 34.43 41.92
N GLU A 6 31.68 33.52 42.20
CA GLU A 6 31.98 32.13 42.58
C GLU A 6 30.74 31.20 42.51
N SER A 7 30.97 30.00 41.97
CA SER A 7 30.07 28.83 42.02
C SER A 7 30.14 28.16 43.39
N PRO A 8 29.28 27.15 43.66
CA PRO A 8 29.91 25.87 44.02
C PRO A 8 29.21 24.58 43.54
N SER A 9 30.08 23.62 43.25
CA SER A 9 30.05 22.19 43.59
C SER A 9 29.11 21.20 42.86
N SER A 10 29.78 20.45 41.97
CA SER A 10 29.50 19.11 41.46
C SER A 10 29.48 18.03 42.54
N ILE A 11 28.61 17.02 42.39
CA ILE A 11 28.70 15.72 43.08
C ILE A 11 29.27 14.67 42.08
N PRO A 12 30.28 13.87 42.47
CA PRO A 12 31.00 12.98 41.56
C PRO A 12 30.30 11.61 41.41
N GLY A 13 30.07 11.18 40.17
CA GLY A 13 29.62 9.83 39.83
C GLY A 13 30.49 9.23 38.72
N ALA A 14 31.11 8.10 39.00
CA ALA A 14 32.18 7.49 38.22
C ALA A 14 31.80 7.19 36.75
N ARG A 15 32.62 7.67 35.82
CA ARG A 15 32.62 7.28 34.41
C ARG A 15 33.05 5.82 34.27
N ARG A 16 32.25 5.00 33.59
CA ARG A 16 32.75 3.89 32.77
C ARG A 16 32.43 4.20 31.32
N VAL A 17 33.47 4.61 30.60
CA VAL A 17 33.44 4.78 29.14
C VAL A 17 33.67 3.40 28.54
N ALA A 18 32.63 2.79 27.98
CA ALA A 18 32.77 1.66 27.08
C ALA A 18 32.78 2.20 25.65
N ARG A 19 33.97 2.34 25.07
CA ARG A 19 34.14 2.51 23.63
C ARG A 19 33.91 1.14 23.00
N VAL A 20 32.82 0.98 22.26
CA VAL A 20 32.65 -0.17 21.36
C VAL A 20 33.00 0.29 19.95
N ALA A 21 34.20 -0.08 19.52
CA ALA A 21 34.58 -0.05 18.12
C ALA A 21 33.98 -1.29 17.44
N ALA A 22 33.10 -1.10 16.46
CA ALA A 22 32.65 -2.17 15.59
C ALA A 22 33.71 -2.39 14.50
N ALA A 23 34.47 -3.48 14.62
CA ALA A 23 35.33 -3.98 13.58
C ALA A 23 34.56 -4.99 12.72
N ALA A 24 34.65 -4.82 11.40
CA ALA A 24 34.16 -5.75 10.39
C ALA A 24 35.07 -6.98 10.28
N GLY A 25 34.50 -8.16 9.95
CA GLY A 25 35.27 -9.25 9.33
C GLY A 25 34.85 -10.69 9.64
N LEU A 26 34.24 -11.32 8.63
CA LEU A 26 34.33 -12.74 8.19
C LEU A 26 33.82 -13.93 9.05
N VAL A 27 32.75 -14.54 8.53
CA VAL A 27 32.53 -15.98 8.16
C VAL A 27 33.49 -17.06 8.69
N ALA A 28 32.94 -18.09 9.36
CA ALA A 28 33.21 -19.53 9.12
C ALA A 28 32.23 -20.45 9.90
N ALA A 29 32.14 -21.70 9.43
CA ALA A 29 31.03 -22.65 9.57
C ALA A 29 30.94 -23.50 10.86
N LEU A 30 29.72 -24.03 11.05
CA LEU A 30 29.23 -25.22 11.78
C LEU A 30 30.23 -26.18 12.47
N ALA A 31 29.90 -26.55 13.72
CA ALA A 31 30.04 -27.92 14.23
C ALA A 31 29.03 -28.19 15.37
N ALA A 32 28.59 -29.44 15.47
CA ALA A 32 27.39 -29.89 16.17
C ALA A 32 27.59 -30.30 17.65
N THR A 33 26.44 -30.47 18.33
CA THR A 33 26.12 -31.27 19.54
C THR A 33 26.53 -30.77 20.94
N GLY A 34 25.54 -30.78 21.86
CA GLY A 34 25.75 -30.75 23.32
C GLY A 34 24.62 -30.09 24.11
N ALA A 35 23.97 -30.81 25.02
CA ALA A 35 22.79 -30.40 25.78
C ALA A 35 23.09 -29.50 27.01
N GLY A 36 22.16 -28.55 27.28
CA GLY A 36 21.88 -27.88 28.57
C GLY A 36 22.69 -26.59 28.88
N PRO A 37 22.18 -25.63 29.69
CA PRO A 37 20.97 -25.62 30.53
C PRO A 37 19.95 -24.49 30.22
N ALA A 38 18.72 -24.66 30.71
CA ALA A 38 17.65 -23.67 30.66
C ALA A 38 17.97 -22.42 31.49
N PHE A 39 17.88 -21.25 30.86
CA PHE A 39 17.84 -19.95 31.55
C PHE A 39 16.57 -19.20 31.18
N ALA A 40 16.10 -18.44 32.17
CA ALA A 40 14.78 -17.85 32.31
C ALA A 40 14.29 -17.07 31.08
N ALA A 41 13.01 -17.31 30.74
CA ALA A 41 12.28 -16.56 29.74
C ALA A 41 12.13 -15.09 30.15
N THR A 42 12.96 -14.22 29.58
CA THR A 42 12.59 -12.82 29.38
C THR A 42 11.84 -12.75 28.06
N GLY A 43 10.55 -12.41 28.13
CA GLY A 43 9.72 -12.15 26.97
C GLY A 43 10.38 -11.11 26.09
N ALA A 44 10.86 -11.57 24.94
CA ALA A 44 11.17 -10.74 23.81
C ALA A 44 10.27 -11.27 22.70
N ASP A 45 9.20 -10.53 22.42
CA ASP A 45 8.47 -10.68 21.16
C ASP A 45 9.51 -10.62 20.05
N THR A 46 9.69 -11.75 19.39
CA THR A 46 10.66 -11.87 18.30
C THR A 46 10.08 -11.07 17.13
N PRO A 47 10.78 -10.06 16.60
CA PRO A 47 10.38 -9.43 15.36
C PRO A 47 10.26 -10.52 14.30
N GLY A 48 9.14 -10.53 13.57
CA GLY A 48 8.70 -11.62 12.70
C GLY A 48 9.82 -12.41 12.04
N THR A 49 9.76 -13.73 12.16
CA THR A 49 10.63 -14.68 11.47
C THR A 49 10.69 -14.30 9.99
N SER A 50 11.84 -13.77 9.56
CA SER A 50 12.10 -13.59 8.14
C SER A 50 11.94 -14.96 7.46
N PRO A 51 11.26 -15.05 6.31
CA PRO A 51 11.07 -16.32 5.64
C PRO A 51 12.43 -17.01 5.41
N ALA A 52 12.44 -18.33 5.52
CA ALA A 52 13.65 -19.13 5.33
C ALA A 52 14.32 -18.75 4.01
N VAL A 53 15.60 -18.39 4.06
CA VAL A 53 16.38 -17.98 2.89
C VAL A 53 16.42 -19.14 1.90
N LYS A 54 15.93 -18.91 0.67
CA LYS A 54 15.93 -19.89 -0.42
C LYS A 54 17.37 -20.36 -0.69
N SER A 55 17.59 -21.66 -0.84
CA SER A 55 18.86 -22.15 -1.39
C SER A 55 18.94 -21.72 -2.87
N ALA A 56 20.14 -21.43 -3.35
CA ALA A 56 20.34 -20.94 -4.73
C ALA A 56 19.76 -21.90 -5.80
N ASP A 57 19.68 -23.19 -5.48
CA ASP A 57 19.16 -24.24 -6.36
C ASP A 57 17.62 -24.32 -6.35
N GLN A 58 16.97 -23.76 -5.33
CA GLN A 58 15.52 -23.84 -5.15
C GLN A 58 14.85 -22.49 -5.39
N LYS A 59 14.37 -22.29 -6.62
CA LYS A 59 13.73 -21.02 -7.04
C LYS A 59 12.37 -20.76 -6.38
N LEU A 60 11.70 -21.79 -5.85
CA LEU A 60 10.44 -21.68 -5.09
C LEU A 60 10.67 -22.15 -3.65
N GLY A 61 10.54 -21.25 -2.66
CA GLY A 61 10.87 -21.54 -1.26
C GLY A 61 9.87 -22.46 -0.56
N SER A 62 10.25 -23.02 0.59
CA SER A 62 9.35 -23.88 1.38
C SER A 62 8.08 -23.15 1.84
N ALA A 63 8.21 -21.89 2.26
CA ALA A 63 7.07 -21.06 2.65
C ALA A 63 6.07 -20.88 1.47
N ASP A 64 6.57 -20.69 0.25
CA ASP A 64 5.71 -20.57 -0.94
C ASP A 64 5.06 -21.90 -1.33
N VAL A 65 5.77 -23.01 -1.11
CA VAL A 65 5.20 -24.36 -1.29
C VAL A 65 4.07 -24.59 -0.28
N GLU A 66 4.27 -24.22 0.99
CA GLU A 66 3.26 -24.30 2.05
C GLU A 66 2.04 -23.45 1.71
N LEU A 67 2.22 -22.20 1.28
CA LEU A 67 1.13 -21.34 0.82
C LEU A 67 0.34 -21.97 -0.34
N LEU A 68 1.02 -22.59 -1.30
CA LEU A 68 0.34 -23.26 -2.41
C LEU A 68 -0.48 -24.46 -1.92
N GLN A 69 0.01 -25.22 -0.93
CA GLN A 69 -0.76 -26.33 -0.35
C GLN A 69 -1.93 -25.82 0.49
N GLU A 70 -1.76 -24.72 1.22
CA GLU A 70 -2.83 -24.08 1.98
C GLU A 70 -3.95 -23.60 1.05
N ALA A 71 -3.59 -22.92 -0.05
CA ALA A 71 -4.55 -22.48 -1.07
C ALA A 71 -5.33 -23.67 -1.66
N LYS A 72 -4.66 -24.79 -1.95
CA LYS A 72 -5.32 -26.04 -2.38
C LYS A 72 -6.26 -26.60 -1.31
N ALA A 73 -5.83 -26.61 -0.05
CA ALA A 73 -6.61 -27.15 1.07
C ALA A 73 -7.86 -26.31 1.36
N LYS A 74 -7.75 -24.98 1.24
CA LYS A 74 -8.88 -24.04 1.37
C LYS A 74 -9.80 -24.03 0.14
N GLY A 75 -9.38 -24.62 -0.98
CA GLY A 75 -10.14 -24.61 -2.23
C GLY A 75 -10.13 -23.24 -2.91
N GLU A 76 -9.08 -22.44 -2.71
CA GLU A 76 -8.90 -21.17 -3.41
C GLU A 76 -8.82 -21.43 -4.92
N ALA A 77 -9.59 -20.67 -5.70
CA ALA A 77 -9.67 -20.88 -7.15
C ALA A 77 -8.34 -20.57 -7.85
N ASN A 78 -7.65 -19.53 -7.38
CA ASN A 78 -6.43 -19.01 -7.99
C ASN A 78 -5.39 -18.65 -6.93
N VAL A 79 -4.12 -18.68 -7.32
CA VAL A 79 -2.99 -18.14 -6.57
C VAL A 79 -2.29 -17.05 -7.37
N THR A 80 -1.78 -16.02 -6.70
CA THR A 80 -0.94 -15.00 -7.34
C THR A 80 0.52 -15.32 -7.11
N VAL A 81 1.32 -15.23 -8.17
CA VAL A 81 2.74 -15.52 -8.17
C VAL A 81 3.54 -14.32 -8.68
N MET A 82 4.71 -14.12 -8.08
CA MET A 82 5.73 -13.18 -8.54
C MET A 82 6.95 -13.95 -9.01
N VAL A 83 7.43 -13.62 -10.20
CA VAL A 83 8.62 -14.23 -10.78
C VAL A 83 9.67 -13.16 -11.02
N ALA A 84 10.84 -13.36 -10.42
CA ALA A 84 12.04 -12.59 -10.69
C ALA A 84 12.86 -13.29 -11.79
N THR A 85 13.21 -12.54 -12.82
CA THR A 85 14.01 -12.96 -13.97
C THR A 85 15.22 -12.04 -14.14
N ALA A 86 16.12 -12.41 -15.05
CA ALA A 86 17.12 -11.49 -15.56
C ALA A 86 16.43 -10.28 -16.23
N PRO A 87 16.90 -9.04 -16.01
CA PRO A 87 16.40 -7.87 -16.73
C PRO A 87 16.40 -8.10 -18.25
N GLY A 88 15.32 -7.72 -18.92
CA GLY A 88 15.14 -7.93 -20.36
C GLY A 88 14.62 -9.31 -20.76
N GLN A 89 14.37 -10.22 -19.81
CA GLN A 89 14.06 -11.64 -20.07
C GLN A 89 12.70 -12.08 -19.51
N THR A 90 11.75 -11.15 -19.33
CA THR A 90 10.42 -11.49 -18.79
C THR A 90 9.53 -12.20 -19.80
N LYS A 91 9.75 -11.97 -21.11
CA LYS A 91 8.85 -12.44 -22.17
C LYS A 91 8.63 -13.96 -22.14
N GLN A 92 9.70 -14.74 -22.05
CA GLN A 92 9.59 -16.20 -22.10
C GLN A 92 8.74 -16.75 -20.95
N VAL A 93 8.96 -16.26 -19.72
CA VAL A 93 8.20 -16.75 -18.57
C VAL A 93 6.77 -16.23 -18.59
N ALA A 94 6.55 -14.98 -19.04
CA ALA A 94 5.21 -14.44 -19.20
C ALA A 94 4.39 -15.25 -20.20
N ASP A 95 4.91 -15.51 -21.41
CA ASP A 95 4.24 -16.32 -22.44
C ASP A 95 3.93 -17.74 -21.91
N GLN A 96 4.85 -18.34 -21.15
CA GLN A 96 4.67 -19.67 -20.59
C GLN A 96 3.59 -19.73 -19.51
N LEU A 97 3.49 -18.70 -18.66
CA LEU A 97 2.45 -18.60 -17.63
C LEU A 97 1.09 -18.28 -18.25
N ASP A 98 1.05 -17.41 -19.25
CA ASP A 98 -0.19 -17.03 -19.96
C ASP A 98 -0.80 -18.19 -20.76
N ALA A 99 0.03 -19.13 -21.25
CA ALA A 99 -0.42 -20.33 -21.92
C ALA A 99 -1.18 -21.32 -21.01
N VAL A 100 -1.10 -21.16 -19.68
CA VAL A 100 -1.84 -21.99 -18.73
C VAL A 100 -3.32 -21.61 -18.80
N LYS A 101 -4.19 -22.58 -19.11
CA LYS A 101 -5.62 -22.31 -19.30
C LYS A 101 -6.23 -21.71 -18.03
N GLY A 102 -6.75 -20.49 -18.12
CA GLY A 102 -7.36 -19.75 -17.00
C GLY A 102 -6.38 -18.94 -16.17
N ALA A 103 -5.10 -18.92 -16.54
CA ALA A 103 -4.14 -17.97 -15.99
C ALA A 103 -4.28 -16.60 -16.64
N SER A 104 -3.71 -15.60 -15.97
CA SER A 104 -3.51 -14.27 -16.53
C SER A 104 -2.16 -13.71 -16.09
N VAL A 105 -1.44 -13.09 -17.02
CA VAL A 105 -0.27 -12.28 -16.68
C VAL A 105 -0.74 -10.84 -16.42
N GLY A 106 -0.86 -10.49 -15.14
CA GLY A 106 -1.36 -9.19 -14.72
C GLY A 106 -0.34 -8.06 -14.87
N ARG A 107 0.96 -8.35 -14.74
CA ARG A 107 2.00 -7.32 -14.89
C ARG A 107 3.33 -7.90 -15.35
N THR A 108 3.99 -7.22 -16.27
CA THR A 108 5.40 -7.44 -16.61
C THR A 108 6.16 -6.12 -16.46
N TYR A 109 7.38 -6.20 -15.93
CA TYR A 109 8.30 -5.08 -15.86
C TYR A 109 9.69 -5.56 -16.28
N ASP A 110 9.92 -5.52 -17.59
CA ASP A 110 11.06 -6.18 -18.22
C ASP A 110 12.40 -5.60 -17.75
N ASN A 111 12.47 -4.28 -17.58
CA ASN A 111 13.69 -3.59 -17.10
C ASN A 111 14.13 -4.05 -15.69
N LEU A 112 13.21 -4.52 -14.85
CA LEU A 112 13.51 -5.09 -13.53
C LEU A 112 13.57 -6.62 -13.55
N GLY A 113 13.13 -7.25 -14.65
CA GLY A 113 12.96 -8.69 -14.72
C GLY A 113 11.77 -9.21 -13.91
N TYR A 114 10.68 -8.46 -13.75
CA TYR A 114 9.55 -8.86 -12.89
C TYR A 114 8.33 -9.30 -13.69
N VAL A 115 7.70 -10.40 -13.27
CA VAL A 115 6.39 -10.85 -13.77
C VAL A 115 5.45 -11.16 -12.60
N ARG A 116 4.23 -10.62 -12.63
CA ARG A 116 3.12 -11.02 -11.76
C ARG A 116 2.09 -11.76 -12.59
N ALA A 117 1.69 -12.94 -12.14
CA ALA A 117 0.66 -13.72 -12.78
C ALA A 117 -0.31 -14.30 -11.76
N THR A 118 -1.54 -14.54 -12.19
CA THR A 118 -2.56 -15.26 -11.44
C THR A 118 -2.78 -16.59 -12.12
N LEU A 119 -2.64 -17.68 -11.38
CA LEU A 119 -2.71 -19.04 -11.89
C LEU A 119 -3.86 -19.79 -11.22
N PRO A 120 -4.62 -20.63 -11.96
CA PRO A 120 -5.55 -21.56 -11.34
C PRO A 120 -4.79 -22.47 -10.37
N THR A 121 -5.26 -22.58 -9.13
CA THR A 121 -4.55 -23.27 -8.05
C THR A 121 -4.21 -24.72 -8.42
N GLY A 122 -5.10 -25.40 -9.14
CA GLY A 122 -4.89 -26.78 -9.62
C GLY A 122 -3.79 -26.94 -10.68
N GLN A 123 -3.42 -25.88 -11.40
CA GLN A 123 -2.38 -25.89 -12.44
C GLN A 123 -1.08 -25.19 -11.99
N ALA A 124 -1.14 -24.41 -10.91
CA ALA A 124 -0.03 -23.58 -10.44
C ALA A 124 1.25 -24.38 -10.18
N GLU A 125 1.17 -25.55 -9.54
CA GLU A 125 2.38 -26.33 -9.24
C GLU A 125 3.15 -26.75 -10.49
N ALA A 126 2.43 -27.23 -11.52
CA ALA A 126 3.05 -27.64 -12.78
C ALA A 126 3.65 -26.44 -13.53
N ALA A 127 2.93 -25.31 -13.56
CA ALA A 127 3.38 -24.07 -14.17
C ALA A 127 4.65 -23.53 -13.51
N LEU A 128 4.70 -23.48 -12.17
CA LEU A 128 5.86 -22.99 -11.42
C LEU A 128 7.07 -23.92 -11.57
N LYS A 129 6.86 -25.24 -11.58
CA LYS A 129 7.93 -26.22 -11.88
C LYS A 129 8.51 -26.02 -13.28
N ALA A 130 7.67 -25.71 -14.26
CA ALA A 130 8.12 -25.42 -15.61
C ALA A 130 8.88 -24.08 -15.67
N ALA A 131 8.38 -23.03 -15.01
CA ALA A 131 9.03 -21.72 -14.97
C ALA A 131 10.40 -21.78 -14.27
N ALA A 132 10.52 -22.55 -13.19
CA ALA A 132 11.78 -22.71 -12.45
C ALA A 132 12.92 -23.31 -13.31
N LYS A 133 12.59 -24.06 -14.37
CA LYS A 133 13.59 -24.62 -15.30
C LYS A 133 14.21 -23.59 -16.23
N LEU A 134 13.59 -22.43 -16.40
CA LEU A 134 14.12 -21.36 -17.23
C LEU A 134 15.36 -20.77 -16.57
N SER A 135 16.47 -20.73 -17.31
CA SER A 135 17.74 -20.15 -16.82
C SER A 135 17.62 -18.66 -16.51
N SER A 136 16.70 -17.96 -17.18
CA SER A 136 16.41 -16.54 -16.91
C SER A 136 15.69 -16.30 -15.59
N VAL A 137 15.04 -17.30 -14.99
CA VAL A 137 14.31 -17.14 -13.73
C VAL A 137 15.27 -17.27 -12.55
N HIS A 138 15.30 -16.27 -11.68
CA HIS A 138 16.09 -16.24 -10.45
C HIS A 138 15.30 -16.73 -9.23
N GLY A 139 14.00 -16.42 -9.18
CA GLY A 139 13.17 -16.76 -8.04
C GLY A 139 11.68 -16.66 -8.38
N ILE A 140 10.88 -17.41 -7.64
CA ILE A 140 9.43 -17.48 -7.72
C ILE A 140 8.92 -17.39 -6.29
N ASP A 141 8.00 -16.46 -6.04
CA ASP A 141 7.30 -16.27 -4.77
C ASP A 141 5.79 -16.38 -5.00
N LEU A 142 5.07 -16.88 -4.01
CA LEU A 142 3.62 -16.69 -3.96
C LEU A 142 3.32 -15.35 -3.27
N ARG A 143 2.10 -14.84 -3.44
CA ARG A 143 1.64 -13.69 -2.67
C ARG A 143 1.59 -14.05 -1.19
N HIS A 144 2.30 -13.28 -0.37
CA HIS A 144 2.15 -13.29 1.08
C HIS A 144 1.25 -12.13 1.50
N GLU A 145 0.33 -12.38 2.41
CA GLU A 145 -0.49 -11.33 3.03
C GLU A 145 0.12 -10.94 4.38
N ILE A 146 0.35 -9.64 4.57
CA ILE A 146 0.85 -9.08 5.81
C ILE A 146 -0.30 -8.31 6.45
N GLN A 147 -0.79 -8.82 7.57
CA GLN A 147 -1.84 -8.14 8.33
C GLN A 147 -1.25 -6.92 9.04
N LEU A 148 -1.82 -5.75 8.79
CA LEU A 148 -1.46 -4.54 9.51
C LEU A 148 -2.21 -4.50 10.86
N PRO A 149 -1.54 -4.13 11.95
CA PRO A 149 -2.22 -3.92 13.23
C PRO A 149 -3.21 -2.76 13.12
N ASN A 150 -4.29 -2.80 13.88
CA ASN A 150 -5.23 -1.70 13.97
C ASN A 150 -4.53 -0.45 14.55
N PRO A 151 -4.40 0.66 13.82
CA PRO A 151 -3.63 1.82 14.25
C PRO A 151 -4.37 2.71 15.25
N ARG A 152 -5.61 2.36 15.64
CA ARG A 152 -6.38 3.16 16.59
C ARG A 152 -5.59 3.28 17.91
N PRO A 153 -5.53 4.49 18.52
CA PRO A 153 -4.79 4.68 19.76
C PRO A 153 -5.21 3.74 20.89
N ASP A 154 -6.45 3.27 20.87
CA ASP A 154 -7.07 2.34 21.82
C ASP A 154 -7.18 0.90 21.32
N ALA A 155 -6.57 0.55 20.18
CA ALA A 155 -6.59 -0.82 19.65
C ALA A 155 -6.08 -1.87 20.65
N ASP A 156 -5.07 -1.52 21.46
CA ASP A 156 -4.54 -2.39 22.52
C ASP A 156 -5.39 -2.37 23.81
N ARG A 157 -6.37 -1.46 23.93
CA ARG A 157 -7.14 -1.19 25.16
C ARG A 157 -8.49 -1.90 25.21
N GLU A 158 -8.95 -2.55 24.14
CA GLU A 158 -10.22 -3.29 24.13
C GLU A 158 -10.30 -4.41 25.18
N THR A 159 -9.15 -4.88 25.70
CA THR A 159 -9.08 -5.96 26.69
C THR A 159 -8.95 -5.50 28.15
N ALA A 160 -8.79 -4.19 28.42
CA ALA A 160 -8.55 -3.69 29.78
C ALA A 160 -9.48 -2.53 30.15
N THR A 161 -10.26 -2.73 31.22
CA THR A 161 -11.05 -1.69 31.91
C THR A 161 -10.13 -0.68 32.61
N VAL A 162 -9.48 0.18 31.83
CA VAL A 162 -8.69 1.30 32.38
C VAL A 162 -9.65 2.45 32.70
N LYS A 163 -9.71 2.83 33.97
CA LYS A 163 -10.39 4.06 34.41
C LYS A 163 -9.82 5.23 33.63
N LYS A 164 -10.68 6.00 32.94
CA LYS A 164 -10.36 7.32 32.37
C LYS A 164 -9.85 8.24 33.49
N THR A 165 -8.55 8.24 33.77
CA THR A 165 -7.90 9.38 34.44
C THR A 165 -8.02 10.57 33.50
N ALA A 166 -8.54 11.68 34.04
CA ALA A 166 -8.96 12.88 33.31
C ALA A 166 -8.09 13.18 32.09
N ALA A 167 -8.72 13.15 30.90
CA ALA A 167 -8.08 13.55 29.67
C ALA A 167 -7.82 15.06 29.74
N GLU A 168 -6.57 15.47 29.82
CA GLU A 168 -6.20 16.75 29.22
C GLU A 168 -6.69 16.70 27.78
N THR A 169 -7.81 17.38 27.53
CA THR A 169 -8.41 17.41 26.21
C THR A 169 -7.65 18.49 25.46
N TYR A 170 -6.66 18.07 24.68
CA TYR A 170 -6.00 18.96 23.75
C TYR A 170 -7.00 19.33 22.64
N PRO A 171 -7.09 20.62 22.24
CA PRO A 171 -7.95 21.01 21.12
C PRO A 171 -7.55 20.24 19.86
N ALA A 172 -8.42 20.14 18.86
CA ALA A 172 -7.95 19.62 17.56
C ALA A 172 -6.89 20.57 16.98
N PRO A 173 -5.83 20.06 16.34
CA PRO A 173 -4.84 20.91 15.70
C PRO A 173 -5.50 21.73 14.58
N ASP A 174 -5.11 23.00 14.51
CA ASP A 174 -5.53 23.97 13.52
C ASP A 174 -4.31 24.69 12.91
N ARG A 175 -4.57 25.67 12.03
CA ARG A 175 -3.52 26.49 11.40
C ARG A 175 -2.64 27.27 12.38
N ASN A 176 -3.08 27.45 13.62
CA ASN A 176 -2.38 28.18 14.67
C ASN A 176 -1.65 27.23 15.64
N THR A 177 -1.72 25.92 15.39
CA THR A 177 -1.04 24.94 16.25
C THR A 177 0.47 25.13 16.19
N PRO A 178 1.14 25.32 17.34
CA PRO A 178 2.57 25.59 17.37
C PRO A 178 3.38 24.37 16.89
N ALA A 179 4.58 24.64 16.35
CA ALA A 179 5.50 23.58 15.90
C ALA A 179 5.87 22.61 17.04
N LYS A 180 5.99 23.11 18.27
CA LYS A 180 6.05 22.30 19.48
C LYS A 180 4.63 22.05 19.99
N ASN A 181 4.11 20.85 19.73
CA ASN A 181 2.77 20.42 20.11
C ASN A 181 2.79 18.95 20.58
N PRO A 182 1.73 18.46 21.25
CA PRO A 182 1.68 17.09 21.77
C PRO A 182 1.14 16.07 20.76
N TYR A 183 0.77 16.47 19.54
CA TYR A 183 0.11 15.57 18.56
C TYR A 183 1.10 14.75 17.74
N ASN A 184 2.34 15.23 17.59
CA ASN A 184 3.40 14.51 16.89
C ASN A 184 4.75 14.71 17.59
N PRO A 185 5.69 13.75 17.49
CA PRO A 185 6.94 13.76 18.24
C PRO A 185 8.00 14.72 17.65
N SER A 186 7.59 15.76 16.92
CA SER A 186 8.53 16.62 16.18
C SER A 186 9.47 17.40 17.09
N PHE A 187 9.05 17.72 18.33
CA PHE A 187 9.93 18.42 19.27
C PHE A 187 10.85 17.45 20.01
N GLU A 188 10.38 16.25 20.37
CA GLU A 188 11.16 15.20 21.03
C GLU A 188 12.26 14.66 20.12
N THR A 189 11.99 14.57 18.82
CA THR A 189 12.98 14.19 17.79
C THR A 189 13.98 15.30 17.48
N GLY A 190 13.78 16.52 18.01
CA GLY A 190 14.63 17.68 17.74
C GLY A 190 14.38 18.36 16.39
N ALA A 191 13.37 17.94 15.62
CA ALA A 191 13.08 18.49 14.30
C ALA A 191 12.71 19.99 14.37
N VAL A 192 11.96 20.40 15.39
CA VAL A 192 11.59 21.82 15.60
C VAL A 192 12.84 22.70 15.75
N ASP A 193 13.79 22.30 16.61
CA ASP A 193 15.03 23.05 16.84
C ASP A 193 15.95 23.03 15.61
N PHE A 194 15.97 21.90 14.88
CA PHE A 194 16.77 21.76 13.67
C PHE A 194 16.32 22.72 12.58
N VAL A 195 15.01 22.78 12.28
CA VAL A 195 14.44 23.67 11.26
C VAL A 195 14.58 25.14 11.69
N ALA A 196 14.43 25.46 12.98
CA ALA A 196 14.67 26.82 13.48
C ALA A 196 16.10 27.30 13.22
N LYS A 197 17.10 26.42 13.33
CA LYS A 197 18.52 26.72 13.03
C LYS A 197 18.84 26.67 11.54
N ASN A 198 18.07 25.92 10.76
CA ASN A 198 18.28 25.69 9.33
C ASN A 198 16.96 25.93 8.56
N PRO A 199 16.51 27.18 8.35
CA PRO A 199 15.16 27.48 7.87
C PRO A 199 14.83 26.96 6.45
N GLN A 200 15.85 26.57 5.68
CA GLN A 200 15.69 26.00 4.34
C GLN A 200 15.72 24.47 4.33
N ALA A 201 16.03 23.84 5.46
CA ALA A 201 16.13 22.38 5.62
C ALA A 201 14.83 21.81 6.22
N ASP A 202 13.69 22.21 5.68
CA ASP A 202 12.33 21.82 6.11
C ASP A 202 11.69 20.76 5.19
N GLY A 203 12.49 20.14 4.31
CA GLY A 203 12.03 19.13 3.35
C GLY A 203 11.55 19.69 2.01
N ARG A 204 11.59 21.00 1.78
CA ARG A 204 11.29 21.58 0.45
C ARG A 204 12.14 20.93 -0.65
N GLY A 205 11.52 20.65 -1.79
CA GLY A 205 12.17 19.95 -2.92
C GLY A 205 12.35 18.44 -2.74
N VAL A 206 11.87 17.85 -1.64
CA VAL A 206 11.88 16.40 -1.41
C VAL A 206 10.48 15.82 -1.63
N THR A 207 10.38 14.76 -2.42
CA THR A 207 9.15 13.97 -2.58
C THR A 207 9.19 12.75 -1.68
N ILE A 208 8.13 12.51 -0.91
CA ILE A 208 7.98 11.35 -0.03
C ILE A 208 6.91 10.44 -0.65
N GLY A 209 7.29 9.20 -0.97
CA GLY A 209 6.33 8.16 -1.35
C GLY A 209 5.76 7.48 -0.10
N ILE A 210 4.43 7.47 0.02
CA ILE A 210 3.71 6.83 1.12
C ILE A 210 2.91 5.67 0.54
N MET A 211 3.21 4.44 0.99
CA MET A 211 2.46 3.24 0.64
C MET A 211 1.56 2.89 1.83
N ASP A 212 0.30 3.30 1.73
CA ASP A 212 -0.71 3.16 2.79
C ASP A 212 -2.09 2.98 2.13
N SER A 213 -3.14 3.03 2.93
CA SER A 213 -4.56 2.98 2.54
C SER A 213 -5.02 4.11 1.63
N GLY A 214 -4.28 5.22 1.56
CA GLY A 214 -4.60 6.38 0.73
C GLY A 214 -4.55 7.68 1.54
N VAL A 215 -5.02 8.76 0.92
CA VAL A 215 -5.03 10.09 1.55
C VAL A 215 -6.22 10.89 1.04
N ASP A 216 -6.85 11.68 1.92
CA ASP A 216 -7.89 12.62 1.53
C ASP A 216 -7.28 13.78 0.72
N LEU A 217 -7.48 13.75 -0.59
CA LEU A 217 -7.04 14.79 -1.52
C LEU A 217 -7.71 16.14 -1.29
N GLY A 218 -8.88 16.19 -0.64
CA GLY A 218 -9.62 17.40 -0.32
C GLY A 218 -9.18 18.08 0.98
N HIS A 219 -8.36 17.41 1.80
CA HIS A 219 -8.03 17.90 3.14
C HIS A 219 -7.28 19.25 3.07
N PRO A 220 -7.74 20.32 3.77
CA PRO A 220 -7.16 21.67 3.66
C PRO A 220 -5.66 21.74 4.00
N ALA A 221 -5.22 20.98 5.01
CA ALA A 221 -3.81 20.92 5.43
C ALA A 221 -2.89 20.15 4.46
N LEU A 222 -3.48 19.49 3.44
CA LEU A 222 -2.77 18.69 2.45
C LEU A 222 -2.79 19.33 1.04
N GLN A 223 -3.34 20.55 0.90
CA GLN A 223 -3.40 21.21 -0.40
C GLN A 223 -2.05 21.76 -0.85
N LYS A 224 -1.36 22.47 0.05
CA LYS A 224 -0.14 23.21 -0.29
C LYS A 224 0.98 22.98 0.72
N THR A 225 2.21 23.06 0.22
CA THR A 225 3.44 23.12 1.02
C THR A 225 3.61 24.52 1.64
N THR A 226 4.59 24.68 2.53
CA THR A 226 4.99 25.98 3.10
C THR A 226 5.53 26.96 2.04
N THR A 227 5.96 26.44 0.88
CA THR A 227 6.42 27.19 -0.29
C THR A 227 5.31 27.49 -1.30
N GLY A 228 4.07 27.06 -1.03
CA GLY A 228 2.90 27.30 -1.88
C GLY A 228 2.69 26.32 -3.02
N GLU A 229 3.57 25.32 -3.14
CA GLU A 229 3.49 24.24 -4.13
C GLU A 229 2.40 23.23 -3.75
N ARG A 230 1.89 22.46 -4.73
CA ARG A 230 0.97 21.36 -4.46
C ARG A 230 1.67 20.28 -3.61
N LYS A 231 1.04 19.86 -2.51
CA LYS A 231 1.67 18.91 -1.58
C LYS A 231 1.55 17.45 -2.04
N ILE A 232 0.39 17.05 -2.54
CA ILE A 232 0.16 15.70 -3.10
C ILE A 232 0.29 15.80 -4.62
N VAL A 233 1.35 15.22 -5.18
CA VAL A 233 1.70 15.38 -6.61
C VAL A 233 1.41 14.13 -7.44
N ASP A 234 1.14 12.99 -6.80
CA ASP A 234 0.74 11.76 -7.44
C ASP A 234 -0.10 10.92 -6.46
N TRP A 235 -0.98 10.09 -7.00
CA TRP A 235 -1.75 9.12 -6.24
C TRP A 235 -1.99 7.90 -7.13
N VAL A 236 -1.44 6.77 -6.69
CA VAL A 236 -1.46 5.51 -7.43
C VAL A 236 -1.97 4.40 -6.53
N THR A 237 -2.55 3.38 -7.14
CA THR A 237 -2.96 2.16 -6.45
C THR A 237 -2.09 0.99 -6.89
N ALA A 238 -1.82 0.08 -5.95
CA ALA A 238 -1.25 -1.23 -6.22
C ALA A 238 -2.29 -2.36 -6.12
N THR A 239 -3.54 -2.02 -5.77
CA THR A 239 -4.64 -2.96 -5.67
C THR A 239 -4.96 -3.54 -7.04
N ASP A 240 -4.95 -4.87 -7.12
CA ASP A 240 -5.41 -5.59 -8.30
C ASP A 240 -6.95 -5.66 -8.29
N PRO A 241 -7.64 -5.02 -9.25
CA PRO A 241 -9.10 -4.93 -9.26
C PRO A 241 -9.79 -6.28 -9.57
N ILE A 242 -9.03 -7.34 -9.86
CA ILE A 242 -9.54 -8.67 -10.16
C ILE A 242 -9.29 -9.63 -8.99
N THR A 243 -8.09 -9.61 -8.42
CA THR A 243 -7.68 -10.64 -7.44
C THR A 243 -7.71 -10.20 -5.99
N ASP A 244 -7.66 -8.89 -5.70
CA ASP A 244 -7.61 -8.42 -4.31
C ASP A 244 -8.99 -8.39 -3.65
N ASN A 245 -10.04 -8.70 -4.41
CA ASN A 245 -11.43 -8.69 -3.95
C ASN A 245 -11.85 -7.34 -3.32
N ASP A 246 -11.17 -6.26 -3.71
CA ASP A 246 -11.52 -4.90 -3.34
C ASP A 246 -12.44 -4.30 -4.40
N GLY A 247 -13.72 -4.20 -4.07
CA GLY A 247 -14.72 -3.67 -4.99
C GLY A 247 -14.62 -2.16 -5.24
N THR A 248 -13.80 -1.42 -4.49
CA THR A 248 -13.61 0.04 -4.67
C THR A 248 -12.70 0.36 -5.86
N TRP A 249 -11.80 -0.57 -6.21
CA TRP A 249 -10.99 -0.49 -7.42
C TRP A 249 -11.64 -1.30 -8.54
N ARG A 250 -12.29 -0.58 -9.48
CA ARG A 250 -13.11 -1.23 -10.51
C ARG A 250 -12.31 -1.69 -11.72
N ALA A 251 -12.41 -2.98 -12.03
CA ALA A 251 -11.98 -3.51 -13.31
C ALA A 251 -12.86 -2.94 -14.45
N GLN A 252 -12.22 -2.37 -15.46
CA GLN A 252 -12.86 -1.83 -16.66
C GLN A 252 -12.74 -2.84 -17.80
N ILE A 253 -13.53 -3.92 -17.73
CA ILE A 253 -13.39 -5.11 -18.60
C ILE A 253 -14.64 -5.43 -19.42
N THR A 254 -15.68 -4.60 -19.34
CA THR A 254 -16.91 -4.80 -20.12
C THR A 254 -16.85 -3.92 -21.37
N PRO A 255 -16.54 -4.46 -22.56
CA PRO A 255 -16.49 -3.64 -23.76
C PRO A 255 -17.89 -3.16 -24.13
N VAL A 256 -18.00 -1.86 -24.40
CA VAL A 256 -19.23 -1.23 -24.88
C VAL A 256 -18.91 -0.36 -26.09
N THR A 257 -19.88 -0.20 -26.99
CA THR A 257 -19.78 0.72 -28.12
C THR A 257 -20.98 1.63 -28.08
N SER A 258 -20.73 2.93 -28.00
CA SER A 258 -21.74 3.97 -28.17
C SER A 258 -21.82 4.28 -29.65
N ALA A 259 -22.94 3.91 -30.28
CA ALA A 259 -23.25 4.19 -31.68
C ALA A 259 -24.60 4.88 -31.75
N GLY A 260 -24.64 6.13 -32.22
CA GLY A 260 -25.81 7.00 -32.09
C GLY A 260 -25.92 7.65 -30.70
N GLY A 261 -24.80 7.84 -30.01
CA GLY A 261 -24.71 8.53 -28.72
C GLY A 261 -25.25 7.78 -27.51
N THR A 262 -25.58 6.49 -27.65
CA THR A 262 -26.09 5.66 -26.56
C THR A 262 -25.57 4.23 -26.62
N PHE A 263 -25.57 3.55 -25.46
CA PHE A 263 -25.35 2.11 -25.34
C PHE A 263 -26.16 1.54 -24.18
N THR A 264 -26.30 0.21 -24.09
CA THR A 264 -26.96 -0.47 -22.96
C THR A 264 -25.97 -1.34 -22.21
N ALA A 265 -25.89 -1.18 -20.89
CA ALA A 265 -25.09 -2.01 -20.01
C ALA A 265 -25.69 -2.04 -18.60
N GLY A 266 -25.47 -3.13 -17.87
CA GLY A 266 -25.91 -3.24 -16.46
C GLY A 266 -27.42 -3.15 -16.24
N GLY A 267 -28.23 -3.38 -17.28
CA GLY A 267 -29.69 -3.28 -17.25
C GLY A 267 -30.25 -1.87 -17.52
N GLN A 268 -29.42 -0.90 -17.92
CA GLN A 268 -29.80 0.49 -18.18
C GLN A 268 -29.25 0.99 -19.52
N SER A 269 -29.93 1.97 -20.12
CA SER A 269 -29.43 2.75 -21.26
C SER A 269 -28.61 3.94 -20.76
N TRP A 270 -27.45 4.15 -21.36
CA TRP A 270 -26.52 5.22 -21.05
C TRP A 270 -26.38 6.13 -22.28
N LYS A 271 -26.31 7.44 -22.07
CA LYS A 271 -25.80 8.35 -23.09
C LYS A 271 -24.30 8.47 -22.95
N ALA A 272 -23.60 8.52 -24.07
CA ALA A 272 -22.16 8.63 -24.09
C ALA A 272 -21.66 9.19 -25.42
N PRO A 273 -20.45 9.78 -25.45
CA PRO A 273 -19.78 10.12 -26.70
C PRO A 273 -19.71 8.92 -27.64
N GLU A 274 -19.68 9.15 -28.96
CA GLU A 274 -19.42 8.11 -29.95
C GLU A 274 -18.07 7.45 -29.70
N GLY A 275 -18.03 6.11 -29.75
CA GLY A 275 -16.76 5.38 -29.63
C GLY A 275 -16.87 4.01 -28.96
N SER A 276 -15.70 3.40 -28.79
CA SER A 276 -15.54 2.12 -28.09
C SER A 276 -14.89 2.36 -26.73
N PHE A 277 -15.54 1.85 -25.69
CA PHE A 277 -15.14 2.06 -24.30
C PHE A 277 -15.15 0.75 -23.52
N GLN A 278 -14.65 0.82 -22.29
CA GLN A 278 -14.91 -0.18 -21.27
C GLN A 278 -15.87 0.42 -20.24
N TRP A 279 -16.85 -0.37 -19.81
CA TRP A 279 -17.83 0.04 -18.81
C TRP A 279 -17.67 -0.77 -17.53
N SER A 280 -17.93 -0.11 -16.41
CA SER A 280 -18.07 -0.73 -15.10
C SER A 280 -19.07 0.05 -14.27
N ARG A 281 -19.42 -0.49 -13.11
CA ARG A 281 -20.30 0.15 -12.13
C ARG A 281 -19.71 0.00 -10.74
N PHE A 282 -19.65 1.10 -10.02
CA PHE A 282 -19.37 1.12 -8.59
C PHE A 282 -20.69 1.19 -7.83
N SER A 283 -20.82 0.41 -6.75
CA SER A 283 -21.96 0.48 -5.84
C SER A 283 -21.44 0.90 -4.48
N GLU A 284 -22.04 1.91 -3.86
CA GLU A 284 -21.53 2.42 -2.60
C GLU A 284 -21.58 1.42 -1.45
N SER A 285 -22.52 0.47 -1.49
CA SER A 285 -22.64 -0.65 -0.56
C SER A 285 -21.35 -1.48 -0.42
N ILE A 286 -20.45 -1.41 -1.40
CA ILE A 286 -19.10 -2.01 -1.33
C ILE A 286 -18.31 -1.47 -0.14
N THR A 287 -18.57 -0.23 0.27
CA THR A 287 -17.89 0.47 1.35
C THR A 287 -18.56 0.29 2.72
N ALA A 288 -19.55 -0.60 2.84
CA ALA A 288 -20.35 -0.80 4.07
C ALA A 288 -19.53 -1.08 5.33
N THR A 289 -18.36 -1.73 5.20
CA THR A 289 -17.49 -2.05 6.32
C THR A 289 -16.38 -1.02 6.57
N GLY A 290 -16.33 0.05 5.77
CA GLY A 290 -15.36 1.14 5.90
C GLY A 290 -15.96 2.40 6.53
N ASP A 291 -15.17 3.47 6.56
CA ASP A 291 -15.55 4.76 7.18
C ASP A 291 -16.72 5.49 6.47
N MET A 292 -17.00 5.10 5.22
CA MET A 292 -18.16 5.60 4.47
C MET A 292 -19.45 4.87 4.87
N ALA A 293 -19.37 3.72 5.55
CA ALA A 293 -20.52 2.94 5.99
C ALA A 293 -21.53 2.59 4.89
N GLY A 294 -21.07 2.54 3.63
CA GLY A 294 -21.91 2.26 2.47
C GLY A 294 -22.60 3.48 1.87
N ASP A 295 -22.35 4.68 2.40
CA ASP A 295 -22.99 5.96 2.04
C ASP A 295 -21.88 6.95 1.61
N VAL A 296 -21.47 6.86 0.34
CA VAL A 296 -20.27 7.59 -0.13
C VAL A 296 -20.53 9.06 -0.44
N ASN A 297 -21.77 9.39 -0.82
CA ASN A 297 -22.22 10.76 -1.11
C ASN A 297 -22.86 11.44 0.13
N ARG A 298 -23.05 10.71 1.24
CA ARG A 298 -23.58 11.21 2.52
C ARG A 298 -25.04 11.65 2.42
N ASP A 299 -25.82 11.02 1.55
CA ASP A 299 -27.22 11.40 1.32
C ASP A 299 -28.21 10.67 2.26
N GLY A 300 -27.72 9.66 2.99
CA GLY A 300 -28.46 8.93 4.00
C GLY A 300 -29.00 7.57 3.54
N ASP A 301 -28.64 7.08 2.35
CA ASP A 301 -28.85 5.68 1.98
C ASP A 301 -27.56 4.92 1.59
N THR A 302 -27.69 3.72 1.02
CA THR A 302 -26.54 2.83 0.72
C THR A 302 -26.72 2.09 -0.62
N THR A 303 -27.65 2.58 -1.44
CA THR A 303 -28.15 1.89 -2.62
C THR A 303 -27.59 2.45 -3.93
N ASP A 304 -26.85 3.55 -3.87
CA ASP A 304 -26.39 4.26 -5.04
C ASP A 304 -25.38 3.46 -5.87
N ARG A 305 -25.44 3.76 -7.18
CA ARG A 305 -24.64 3.07 -8.17
C ARG A 305 -24.17 4.05 -9.24
N PHE A 306 -22.86 4.21 -9.31
CA PHE A 306 -22.21 5.16 -10.19
C PHE A 306 -21.66 4.42 -11.41
N GLY A 307 -22.07 4.87 -12.60
CA GLY A 307 -21.54 4.37 -13.86
C GLY A 307 -20.11 4.84 -14.07
N MET A 308 -19.28 4.00 -14.69
CA MET A 308 -17.92 4.36 -15.09
C MET A 308 -17.69 4.01 -16.55
N LEU A 309 -17.20 4.98 -17.33
CA LEU A 309 -16.89 4.82 -18.75
C LEU A 309 -15.42 5.13 -19.00
N TYR A 310 -14.64 4.08 -19.27
CA TYR A 310 -13.21 4.17 -19.51
C TYR A 310 -12.89 4.17 -21.01
N ASP A 311 -12.20 5.21 -21.45
CA ASP A 311 -11.62 5.34 -22.78
C ASP A 311 -10.15 4.91 -22.73
N ALA A 312 -9.88 3.70 -23.22
CA ALA A 312 -8.53 3.14 -23.26
C ALA A 312 -7.60 3.88 -24.24
N ALA A 313 -8.13 4.47 -25.31
CA ALA A 313 -7.32 5.19 -26.29
C ALA A 313 -6.85 6.54 -25.73
N ALA A 314 -7.74 7.25 -25.00
CA ALA A 314 -7.41 8.50 -24.34
C ALA A 314 -6.74 8.33 -22.97
N GLY A 315 -6.86 7.15 -22.37
CA GLY A 315 -6.42 6.89 -20.99
C GLY A 315 -7.22 7.68 -19.95
N THR A 316 -8.50 7.91 -20.21
CA THR A 316 -9.39 8.72 -19.36
C THR A 316 -10.60 7.93 -18.88
N VAL A 317 -11.13 8.28 -17.72
CA VAL A 317 -12.39 7.74 -17.20
C VAL A 317 -13.41 8.86 -16.99
N ARG A 318 -14.66 8.60 -17.34
CA ARG A 318 -15.80 9.41 -16.90
C ARG A 318 -16.56 8.63 -15.84
N VAL A 319 -17.03 9.33 -14.82
CA VAL A 319 -17.85 8.77 -13.75
C VAL A 319 -19.17 9.54 -13.76
N ASP A 320 -20.27 8.81 -13.86
CA ASP A 320 -21.62 9.36 -13.73
C ASP A 320 -21.89 9.59 -12.24
N THR A 321 -21.42 10.73 -11.74
CA THR A 321 -21.40 11.08 -10.31
C THR A 321 -22.75 11.52 -9.77
N ASP A 322 -23.63 12.01 -10.65
CA ASP A 322 -25.00 12.47 -10.39
C ASP A 322 -26.08 11.45 -10.79
N GLN A 323 -25.66 10.29 -11.29
CA GLN A 323 -26.49 9.11 -11.56
C GLN A 323 -27.62 9.37 -12.58
N ASP A 324 -27.41 10.32 -13.50
CA ASP A 324 -28.39 10.67 -14.52
C ASP A 324 -28.30 9.79 -15.78
N GLY A 325 -27.30 8.90 -15.83
CA GLY A 325 -27.05 7.99 -16.94
C GLY A 325 -26.45 8.67 -18.18
N ASP A 326 -25.87 9.86 -18.04
CA ASP A 326 -25.38 10.68 -19.15
C ASP A 326 -23.88 11.01 -19.04
N PHE A 327 -23.02 10.15 -19.59
CA PHE A 327 -21.58 10.41 -19.62
C PHE A 327 -21.16 11.63 -20.48
N THR A 328 -22.08 12.33 -21.15
CA THR A 328 -21.71 13.47 -21.99
C THR A 328 -21.51 14.76 -21.18
N ASN A 329 -22.03 14.82 -19.95
CA ASN A 329 -21.88 15.96 -19.05
C ASN A 329 -20.75 15.78 -18.01
N ASN A 330 -20.20 14.57 -17.84
CA ASN A 330 -19.09 14.33 -16.91
C ASN A 330 -17.73 14.58 -17.58
N GLU A 331 -16.88 15.34 -16.91
CA GLU A 331 -15.52 15.63 -17.39
C GLU A 331 -14.66 14.35 -17.45
N PRO A 332 -13.90 14.11 -18.53
CA PRO A 332 -12.94 13.01 -18.58
C PRO A 332 -11.80 13.25 -17.59
N MET A 333 -11.60 12.29 -16.69
CA MET A 333 -10.55 12.32 -15.69
C MET A 333 -9.34 11.50 -16.13
N LYS A 334 -8.15 12.06 -15.91
CA LYS A 334 -6.84 11.43 -16.14
C LYS A 334 -6.25 10.88 -14.84
N PRO A 335 -5.15 10.11 -14.88
CA PRO A 335 -4.37 9.82 -13.67
C PRO A 335 -4.10 11.11 -12.88
N TYR A 336 -4.16 11.05 -11.55
CA TYR A 336 -4.16 12.25 -10.71
C TYR A 336 -2.99 13.22 -10.98
N LYS A 337 -1.78 12.69 -11.19
CA LYS A 337 -0.61 13.49 -11.54
C LYS A 337 -0.77 14.33 -12.82
N ASP A 338 -1.68 13.94 -13.71
CA ASP A 338 -1.90 14.52 -15.04
C ASP A 338 -3.09 15.51 -15.01
N GLY A 339 -2.96 16.55 -14.19
CA GLY A 339 -3.94 17.65 -14.12
C GLY A 339 -4.58 17.83 -12.74
N TYR A 340 -4.33 16.93 -11.80
CA TYR A 340 -4.79 17.03 -10.40
C TYR A 340 -6.32 17.15 -10.27
N GLN A 341 -7.05 16.49 -11.19
CA GLN A 341 -8.51 16.48 -11.21
C GLN A 341 -9.05 15.72 -9.99
N ILE A 342 -10.13 16.24 -9.41
CA ILE A 342 -10.87 15.64 -8.28
C ILE A 342 -12.35 15.70 -8.65
N GLY A 343 -13.04 14.57 -8.50
CA GLY A 343 -14.50 14.46 -8.64
C GLY A 343 -15.12 14.03 -7.31
N TYR A 344 -16.42 14.28 -7.17
CA TYR A 344 -17.19 13.97 -5.96
C TYR A 344 -18.44 13.19 -6.37
N PHE A 345 -18.84 12.21 -5.56
CA PHE A 345 -20.10 11.48 -5.73
C PHE A 345 -21.24 12.31 -5.11
N GLY A 346 -22.37 12.42 -5.81
CA GLY A 346 -23.52 13.24 -5.40
C GLY A 346 -23.40 14.71 -5.77
#